data_AF-A0A7K4ISW0-F1
#
_entry.id   AF-A0A7K4ISW0-F1
#
_cell.length_a   1.000
_cell.length_b   1.000
_cell.length_c   1.000
_cell.angle_alpha   90.00
_cell.angle_beta   90.00
_cell.angle_gamma   90.00
#
_symmetry.space_group_name_H-M   'P 1'
#
loop_
_entity.id
_entity.type
_entity.pdbx_description
1 polymer ?
#
loop_
_entity_poly.entity_id
_entity_poly.type
_entity_poly.pdbx_seq_one_letter_code
_entity_poly.pdbx_strand_id
1 'polypeptide(L)' 'QLSGTYGSVFTVHLGARACVVLAGHRALKEALVDRAEEFSGRGDFPAVQQWNRGNGEGGR' A
#
# COMPACT_ATOMS: atom_id res chain seq x y z
N GLN A 1 -3.14 17.32 -1.03
CA GLN A 1 -4.37 17.96 -0.51
C GLN A 1 -5.09 17.08 0.52
N LEU A 2 -5.38 15.80 0.23
CA LEU A 2 -6.10 14.91 1.16
C LEU A 2 -5.43 14.71 2.54
N SER A 3 -4.11 14.50 2.59
CA SER A 3 -3.39 14.32 3.85
C SER A 3 -3.44 15.54 4.78
N GLY A 4 -3.67 16.74 4.24
CA GLY A 4 -3.87 17.95 5.05
C GLY A 4 -5.24 17.97 5.74
N THR A 5 -6.26 17.36 5.12
CA THR A 5 -7.63 17.30 5.65
C THR A 5 -7.85 16.08 6.55
N TYR A 6 -7.31 14.92 6.17
CA TYR A 6 -7.59 13.64 6.85
C TYR A 6 -6.45 13.12 7.72
N GLY A 7 -5.29 13.80 7.69
CA GLY A 7 -4.10 13.39 8.44
C GLY A 7 -3.18 12.42 7.67
N SER A 8 -2.17 11.92 8.38
CA SER A 8 -1.09 11.08 7.83
C SER A 8 -1.51 9.64 7.54
N VAL A 9 -2.64 9.18 8.08
CA VAL A 9 -3.18 7.83 7.84
C VAL A 9 -4.68 7.96 7.63
N PHE A 10 -5.16 7.55 6.46
CA PHE A 10 -6.57 7.60 6.14
C PHE A 10 -6.96 6.49 5.16
N THR A 11 -8.24 6.18 5.12
CA THR A 11 -8.79 5.15 4.22
C THR A 11 -9.50 5.79 3.05
N VAL A 12 -9.24 5.29 1.85
CA VAL A 12 -10.00 5.61 0.64
C VAL A 12 -10.67 4.36 0.09
N HIS A 13 -11.82 4.52 -0.55
CA HIS A 13 -12.52 3.44 -1.22
C HIS A 13 -12.28 3.51 -2.73
N LEU A 14 -11.59 2.51 -3.28
CA LEU A 14 -11.39 2.32 -4.72
C LEU A 14 -12.42 1.28 -5.20
N GLY A 15 -13.60 1.77 -5.58
CA GLY A 15 -14.77 0.91 -5.81
C GLY A 15 -15.19 0.22 -4.50
N ALA A 16 -15.40 -1.10 -4.54
CA ALA A 16 -15.74 -1.88 -3.35
C ALA A 16 -14.55 -2.14 -2.41
N ARG A 17 -13.33 -1.72 -2.78
CA ARG A 17 -12.10 -2.03 -2.03
C ARG A 17 -11.70 -0.86 -1.15
N ALA A 18 -11.51 -1.11 0.14
CA ALA A 18 -10.89 -0.15 1.05
C ALA A 18 -9.36 -0.22 0.92
N CYS A 19 -8.71 0.94 0.90
CA CYS A 19 -7.26 1.09 0.81
C CYS A 19 -6.78 2.11 1.85
N VAL A 20 -5.80 1.70 2.65
CA VAL A 20 -5.15 2.60 3.61
C VAL A 20 -4.04 3.37 2.90
N VAL A 21 -4.06 4.70 3.03
CA VAL A 21 -3.03 5.60 2.52
C VAL A 21 -2.16 6.05 3.68
N LEU A 22 -0.85 5.85 3.55
CA LEU A 22 0.16 6.37 4.47
C LEU A 22 0.82 7.59 3.82
N ALA A 23 0.74 8.73 4.49
CA ALA A 23 1.26 10.00 4.01
C ALA A 23 2.15 10.67 5.07
N GLY A 24 3.30 11.17 4.64
CA GLY A 24 4.25 11.86 5.51
C GLY A 24 5.33 10.93 6.08
N HIS A 25 6.48 11.54 6.40
CA HIS A 25 7.70 10.82 6.73
C HIS A 25 7.55 9.86 7.91
N ARG A 26 6.93 10.30 9.02
CA ARG A 26 6.77 9.46 10.21
C ARG A 26 5.98 8.18 9.91
N ALA A 27 4.81 8.31 9.28
CA ALA A 27 3.95 7.17 8.96
C ALA A 27 4.62 6.19 7.99
N LEU A 28 5.35 6.71 7.00
CA LEU A 28 6.11 5.88 6.05
C LEU A 28 7.28 5.17 6.72
N LYS A 29 8.03 5.85 7.58
CA LYS A 29 9.16 5.26 8.31
C LYS A 29 8.69 4.14 9.24
N GLU A 30 7.62 4.36 9.99
CA GLU A 30 7.07 3.35 10.88
C GLU A 30 6.57 2.12 10.11
N ALA A 31 5.84 2.30 9.01
CA ALA A 31 5.29 1.17 8.27
C ALA A 31 6.33 0.44 7.40
N LEU A 32 7.12 1.17 6.61
CA LEU A 32 7.99 0.59 5.59
C LEU A 32 9.39 0.24 6.10
N VAL A 33 9.81 0.79 7.25
CA VAL A 33 11.13 0.52 7.84
C VAL A 33 10.98 -0.23 9.16
N ASP A 34 10.29 0.37 10.13
CA ASP A 34 10.22 -0.23 11.48
C ASP A 34 9.37 -1.52 11.50
N ARG A 35 8.34 -1.58 10.65
CA ARG A 35 7.45 -2.75 10.49
C ARG A 35 7.51 -3.36 9.09
N ALA A 36 8.67 -3.33 8.47
CA ALA A 36 8.85 -3.74 7.08
C ALA A 36 8.32 -5.15 6.78
N GLU A 37 8.44 -6.10 7.71
CA GLU A 37 7.91 -7.46 7.54
C GLU A 37 6.38 -7.47 7.40
N GLU A 38 5.67 -6.77 8.29
CA GLU A 38 4.20 -6.64 8.29
C GLU A 38 3.69 -5.94 7.01
N PHE A 39 4.46 -5.00 6.46
CA PHE A 39 4.09 -4.20 5.28
C PHE A 39 4.80 -4.62 3.98
N SER A 40 5.49 -5.77 3.97
CA SER A 40 6.26 -6.24 2.81
C SER A 40 5.39 -6.78 1.65
N GLY A 41 4.10 -7.02 1.93
CA GLY A 41 3.15 -7.60 0.98
C GLY A 41 2.90 -6.71 -0.24
N ARG A 42 2.55 -7.35 -1.37
CA ARG A 42 2.11 -6.64 -2.58
C ARG A 42 0.60 -6.54 -2.60
N GLY A 43 0.09 -5.34 -2.90
CA GLY A 43 -1.34 -5.13 -3.10
C GLY A 43 -1.86 -5.95 -4.29
N ASP A 44 -2.95 -6.68 -4.08
CA ASP A 44 -3.63 -7.49 -5.09
C ASP A 44 -4.42 -6.61 -6.07
N PHE A 45 -3.75 -5.85 -6.93
CA PHE A 45 -4.41 -5.06 -7.96
C PHE A 45 -4.24 -5.73 -9.34
N PRO A 46 -5.32 -5.96 -10.11
CA PRO A 46 -5.23 -6.64 -11.41
C PRO A 46 -4.25 -6.00 -12.39
N ALA A 47 -4.12 -4.67 -12.36
CA ALA A 47 -3.15 -3.94 -13.17
C ALA A 47 -1.70 -4.22 -12.74
N VAL A 48 -1.45 -4.31 -11.43
CA VAL A 48 -0.12 -4.60 -10.86
C VAL A 48 0.27 -6.05 -11.15
N GLN A 49 -0.68 -6.99 -11.07
CA GLN A 49 -0.44 -8.39 -11.41
C GLN A 49 -0.12 -8.57 -12.91
N GLN A 50 -0.88 -7.91 -13.78
CA GLN A 50 -0.63 -7.95 -15.23
C GLN A 50 0.73 -7.36 -15.61
N TRP A 51 1.16 -6.29 -14.95
CA TRP A 51 2.49 -5.71 -15.15
C TRP A 51 3.63 -6.65 -14.73
N ASN A 52 3.40 -7.44 -13.67
CA ASN A 52 4.42 -8.31 -13.08
C ASN A 52 4.49 -9.73 -13.68
N ARG A 53 3.73 -10.02 -14.75
CA ARG A 53 3.50 -11.36 -15.34
C ARG A 53 4.73 -12.15 -15.84
N GLY A 54 5.95 -11.65 -15.61
CA GLY A 54 7.19 -12.36 -15.95
C GLY A 54 8.36 -12.16 -14.98
N ASN A 55 8.18 -11.40 -13.88
CA ASN A 55 9.31 -10.96 -13.04
C ASN A 55 9.23 -11.45 -11.58
N GLY A 56 8.34 -12.40 -11.28
CA GLY A 56 8.19 -12.97 -9.94
C GLY A 56 7.14 -14.08 -9.90
N GLU A 57 7.50 -15.27 -10.36
CA GLU A 57 6.76 -16.49 -10.03
C GLU A 57 7.33 -17.07 -8.74
N GLY A 58 6.46 -17.35 -7.76
CA GLY A 58 6.84 -18.11 -6.57
C GLY A 58 5.85 -17.97 -5.41
N GLY A 59 4.74 -18.72 -5.45
CA GLY A 59 3.88 -18.93 -4.29
C GLY A 59 2.46 -19.33 -4.69
N ARG A 60 2.20 -20.64 -4.63
CA ARG A 60 0.84 -21.18 -4.56
C ARG A 60 0.14 -20.69 -3.30
#